data_AF-A0A7C5XPS8-F1
#
_entry.id   AF-A0A7C5XPS8-F1
#
_cell.length_a   1.000
_cell.length_b   1.000
_cell.length_c   1.000
_cell.angle_alpha   90.00
_cell.angle_beta   90.00
_cell.angle_gamma   90.00
#
_symmetry.space_group_name_H-M   'P 1'
#
loop_
_entity.id
_entity.type
_entity.pdbx_description
1 polymer ?
#
loop_
_entity_poly.entity_id
_entity_poly.type
_entity_poly.pdbx_seq_one_letter_code
_entity_poly.pdbx_strand_id
1 'polypeptide(L)'
;MRSGERRGRWGKNWVLLVVVMLAALIGSLLYKQYLEEKAIDRESPEIKKVEYKDSVTKDENQIFSVLVNEKNPSPSSSLNLNGAIIEVPLKSFDNGTAFYQAEFNPSNIWNREGKVFGYCSITDKNGNEVREDVSFLVNLEAPRIEDLEIEKLDFGKYSISTVIEEPNLKEAYIQLSNGTKIPLLRTDGRYAANISTKTDLDFVLNAIDAYNLNSSFKASIKMSERDKFGIWLPSEFDKELSLSLFDSSRLFREIFKTDKTLTQSLLNLAKLNGSSVPKNLAYLVLNQIERASGMNIALVKEVLPLYLEFGKEIQKFSQIYTLNNATWYFGSSRLINEIGSDSLLTSLRKLGENDGINRDFDTPIKHLNLLRLAKCVENILKYPKEWREGAIQIDDVGYITTKLAFRNETKFWYIVKRAVKYIVEKLDSGEAEYELGIPDEKIEAWYRRQRLLPRELFEIDIVSGWRNIISGEVIPSLEIGERNVSPDPRIGGMIPQQWLEDMAKRDFREKTLRYQLAMIKPRIATYPEEYWPKSYQA
;
A
#
# COMPACT_ATOMS: atom_id res chain seq x y z
N MET A 1 -25.60 -155.59 -19.49
CA MET A 1 -24.25 -155.04 -19.77
C MET A 1 -24.31 -153.51 -19.84
N ARG A 2 -23.15 -152.85 -19.94
CA ARG A 2 -22.89 -151.42 -20.26
C ARG A 2 -23.77 -150.87 -21.41
N SER A 3 -23.99 -149.55 -21.62
CA SER A 3 -23.75 -148.31 -20.83
C SER A 3 -24.23 -147.06 -21.61
N GLY A 4 -24.50 -145.94 -20.92
CA GLY A 4 -24.65 -144.60 -21.53
C GLY A 4 -26.10 -144.10 -21.70
N GLU A 5 -26.38 -142.80 -21.79
CA GLU A 5 -25.53 -141.61 -21.59
C GLU A 5 -26.31 -140.46 -20.92
N ARG A 6 -25.64 -139.68 -20.05
CA ARG A 6 -26.20 -138.44 -19.46
C ARG A 6 -25.72 -137.22 -20.23
N ARG A 7 -26.40 -136.84 -21.32
CA ARG A 7 -26.19 -135.55 -22.01
C ARG A 7 -27.47 -134.71 -21.98
N GLY A 8 -27.41 -133.50 -21.43
CA GLY A 8 -28.57 -132.59 -21.39
C GLY A 8 -28.55 -131.46 -20.36
N ARG A 9 -27.74 -131.54 -19.28
CA ARG A 9 -27.76 -130.53 -18.19
C ARG A 9 -26.60 -129.53 -18.17
N TRP A 10 -25.64 -129.63 -19.10
CA TRP A 10 -24.45 -128.76 -19.12
C TRP A 10 -24.54 -127.56 -20.08
N GLY A 11 -25.38 -127.63 -21.13
CA GLY A 11 -25.46 -126.58 -22.16
C GLY A 11 -26.02 -125.24 -21.68
N LYS A 12 -27.03 -125.24 -20.80
CA LYS A 12 -27.65 -123.98 -20.32
C LYS A 12 -26.75 -123.17 -19.39
N ASN A 13 -25.92 -123.83 -18.56
CA ASN A 13 -25.03 -123.13 -17.64
C ASN A 13 -23.89 -122.42 -18.39
N TRP A 14 -23.36 -123.01 -19.47
CA TRP A 14 -22.31 -122.38 -20.28
C TRP A 14 -22.77 -121.08 -20.94
N VAL A 15 -23.99 -121.04 -21.50
CA VAL A 15 -24.55 -119.81 -22.08
C VAL A 15 -24.70 -118.73 -21.01
N LEU A 16 -25.20 -119.07 -19.82
CA LEU A 16 -25.33 -118.12 -18.71
C LEU A 16 -23.96 -117.57 -18.26
N LEU A 17 -22.94 -118.43 -18.17
CA LEU A 17 -21.59 -118.04 -17.75
C LEU A 17 -20.90 -117.14 -18.79
N VAL A 18 -21.09 -117.41 -20.08
CA VAL A 18 -20.62 -116.54 -21.17
C VAL A 18 -21.33 -115.19 -21.16
N VAL A 19 -22.65 -115.14 -20.94
CA VAL A 19 -23.40 -113.87 -20.85
C VAL A 19 -22.99 -113.06 -19.62
N VAL A 20 -22.79 -113.70 -18.46
CA VAL A 20 -22.29 -113.01 -17.25
C VAL A 20 -20.87 -112.48 -17.45
N MET A 21 -19.97 -113.25 -18.08
CA MET A 21 -18.63 -112.75 -18.41
C MET A 21 -18.67 -111.60 -19.43
N LEU A 22 -19.54 -111.65 -20.46
CA LEU A 22 -19.72 -110.53 -21.39
C LEU A 22 -20.28 -109.28 -20.71
N ALA A 23 -21.27 -109.41 -19.84
CA ALA A 23 -21.79 -108.30 -19.04
C ALA A 23 -20.71 -107.72 -18.10
N ALA A 24 -19.88 -108.57 -17.48
CA ALA A 24 -18.75 -108.12 -16.66
C ALA A 24 -17.64 -107.46 -17.51
N LEU A 25 -17.38 -107.93 -18.73
CA LEU A 25 -16.40 -107.34 -19.65
C LEU A 25 -16.87 -105.99 -20.18
N ILE A 26 -18.13 -105.87 -20.60
CA ILE A 26 -18.75 -104.61 -21.03
C ILE A 26 -18.86 -103.64 -19.86
N GLY A 27 -19.29 -104.10 -18.67
CA GLY A 27 -19.31 -103.30 -17.45
C GLY A 27 -17.92 -102.82 -17.03
N SER A 28 -16.89 -103.67 -17.18
CA SER A 28 -15.48 -103.30 -16.94
C SER A 28 -14.96 -102.33 -18.00
N LEU A 29 -15.31 -102.49 -19.28
CA LEU A 29 -14.96 -101.54 -20.34
C LEU A 29 -15.59 -100.18 -20.09
N LEU A 30 -16.89 -100.13 -19.80
CA LEU A 30 -17.61 -98.91 -19.48
C LEU A 30 -17.12 -98.27 -18.18
N TYR A 31 -16.75 -99.06 -17.17
CA TYR A 31 -16.15 -98.55 -15.93
C TYR A 31 -14.73 -98.03 -16.15
N LYS A 32 -13.93 -98.67 -17.02
CA LYS A 32 -12.61 -98.18 -17.43
C LYS A 32 -12.71 -96.90 -18.26
N GLN A 33 -13.67 -96.85 -19.19
CA GLN A 33 -13.94 -95.67 -20.02
C GLN A 33 -14.49 -94.51 -19.17
N TYR A 34 -15.35 -94.78 -18.19
CA TYR A 34 -15.78 -93.83 -17.15
C TYR A 34 -14.62 -93.37 -16.25
N LEU A 35 -13.67 -94.25 -15.93
CA LEU A 35 -12.44 -93.91 -15.20
C LEU A 35 -11.42 -93.14 -16.06
N GLU A 36 -11.50 -93.25 -17.39
CA GLU A 36 -10.69 -92.49 -18.35
C GLU A 36 -11.33 -91.12 -18.64
N GLU A 37 -12.66 -91.01 -18.70
CA GLU A 37 -13.37 -89.73 -18.58
C GLU A 37 -13.15 -89.07 -17.21
N LYS A 38 -13.00 -89.87 -16.14
CA LYS A 38 -12.56 -89.43 -14.81
C LYS A 38 -11.04 -89.42 -14.61
N ALA A 39 -10.24 -89.62 -15.66
CA ALA A 39 -8.83 -89.22 -15.68
C ALA A 39 -8.73 -87.70 -15.96
N ILE A 40 -9.54 -86.97 -15.19
CA ILE A 40 -9.69 -85.52 -15.17
C ILE A 40 -8.34 -84.88 -14.90
N ASP A 41 -8.15 -83.71 -15.51
CA ASP A 41 -6.97 -82.89 -15.35
C ASP A 41 -6.64 -82.65 -13.86
N ARG A 42 -5.41 -82.95 -13.48
CA ARG A 42 -4.91 -82.78 -12.09
C ARG A 42 -3.85 -81.69 -12.00
N GLU A 43 -3.57 -81.02 -13.11
CA GLU A 43 -2.70 -79.87 -13.15
C GLU A 43 -3.53 -78.66 -12.70
N SER A 44 -3.17 -78.02 -11.58
CA SER A 44 -3.80 -76.76 -11.20
C SER A 44 -3.58 -75.70 -12.28
N PRO A 45 -4.53 -74.76 -12.47
CA PRO A 45 -4.36 -73.63 -13.38
C PRO A 45 -3.01 -72.91 -13.13
N GLU A 46 -2.28 -72.59 -14.19
CA GLU A 46 -0.98 -71.93 -14.10
C GLU A 46 -1.11 -70.47 -14.55
N ILE A 47 -0.99 -69.53 -13.61
CA ILE A 47 -1.06 -68.09 -13.92
C ILE A 47 0.17 -67.69 -14.75
N LYS A 48 -0.07 -66.99 -15.86
CA LYS A 48 0.97 -66.47 -16.75
C LYS A 48 1.18 -64.97 -16.63
N LYS A 49 0.12 -64.23 -16.29
CA LYS A 49 0.17 -62.77 -16.18
C LYS A 49 -1.04 -62.26 -15.40
N VAL A 50 -0.81 -61.38 -14.43
CA VAL A 50 -1.84 -60.55 -13.80
C VAL A 50 -1.61 -59.09 -14.22
N GLU A 51 -2.66 -58.36 -14.58
CA GLU A 51 -2.60 -56.95 -14.99
C GLU A 51 -3.70 -56.12 -14.33
N TYR A 52 -3.30 -55.03 -13.68
CA TYR A 52 -4.13 -53.98 -13.08
C TYR A 52 -3.30 -52.70 -12.96
N LYS A 53 -3.93 -51.55 -12.65
CA LYS A 53 -3.18 -50.33 -12.29
C LYS A 53 -2.74 -50.38 -10.83
N ASP A 54 -1.49 -50.04 -10.53
CA ASP A 54 -0.97 -49.92 -9.16
C ASP A 54 -1.70 -48.87 -8.32
N SER A 55 -2.36 -47.92 -8.99
CA SER A 55 -3.18 -46.87 -8.38
C SER A 55 -4.35 -46.47 -9.27
N VAL A 56 -5.46 -46.09 -8.66
CA VAL A 56 -6.60 -45.43 -9.31
C VAL A 56 -7.15 -44.29 -8.46
N THR A 57 -7.61 -43.22 -9.11
CA THR A 57 -8.21 -42.07 -8.43
C THR A 57 -9.61 -42.41 -7.93
N LYS A 58 -10.16 -41.53 -7.09
CA LYS A 58 -11.58 -41.53 -6.72
C LYS A 58 -12.48 -41.54 -7.97
N ASP A 59 -13.53 -42.34 -7.91
CA ASP A 59 -14.51 -42.60 -8.97
C ASP A 59 -13.94 -43.18 -10.30
N GLU A 60 -12.66 -43.56 -10.36
CA GLU A 60 -12.04 -44.19 -11.52
C GLU A 60 -12.26 -45.72 -11.52
N ASN A 61 -12.63 -46.28 -12.67
CA ASN A 61 -12.70 -47.74 -12.83
C ASN A 61 -11.30 -48.37 -12.81
N GLN A 62 -11.11 -49.35 -11.93
CA GLN A 62 -10.02 -50.31 -12.02
C GLN A 62 -10.40 -51.38 -13.05
N ILE A 63 -9.44 -51.72 -13.92
CA ILE A 63 -9.53 -52.88 -14.82
C ILE A 63 -8.56 -53.92 -14.26
N PHE A 64 -9.09 -55.07 -13.86
CA PHE A 64 -8.30 -56.22 -13.43
C PHE A 64 -8.44 -57.33 -14.47
N SER A 65 -7.32 -57.92 -14.88
CA SER A 65 -7.33 -59.09 -15.76
C SER A 65 -6.22 -60.07 -15.44
N VAL A 66 -6.48 -61.35 -15.69
CA VAL A 66 -5.53 -62.44 -15.46
C VAL A 66 -5.57 -63.46 -16.61
N LEU A 67 -4.38 -63.85 -17.05
CA LEU A 67 -4.13 -64.82 -18.11
C LEU A 67 -3.58 -66.10 -17.49
N VAL A 68 -4.19 -67.25 -17.83
CA VAL A 68 -3.97 -68.53 -17.16
C VAL A 68 -3.87 -69.65 -18.19
N ASN A 69 -2.88 -70.54 -18.05
CA ASN A 69 -2.89 -71.83 -18.75
C ASN A 69 -3.83 -72.78 -18.00
N GLU A 70 -4.88 -73.25 -18.68
CA GLU A 70 -5.97 -74.03 -18.10
C GLU A 70 -6.68 -74.80 -19.22
N LYS A 71 -7.06 -76.06 -19.01
CA LYS A 71 -7.76 -76.88 -20.02
C LYS A 71 -9.28 -76.91 -19.81
N ASN A 72 -9.73 -76.68 -18.57
CA ASN A 72 -11.12 -76.79 -18.11
C ASN A 72 -11.56 -75.55 -17.30
N PRO A 73 -11.49 -74.32 -17.84
CA PRO A 73 -11.71 -73.10 -17.08
C PRO A 73 -13.16 -72.97 -16.58
N SER A 74 -13.29 -72.40 -15.38
CA SER A 74 -14.57 -72.01 -14.79
C SER A 74 -15.18 -70.79 -15.48
N PRO A 75 -16.49 -70.54 -15.35
CA PRO A 75 -17.14 -69.34 -15.92
C PRO A 75 -16.59 -68.01 -15.37
N SER A 76 -16.07 -68.04 -14.15
CA SER A 76 -15.45 -66.90 -13.47
C SER A 76 -14.32 -67.35 -12.53
N SER A 77 -13.43 -66.42 -12.25
CA SER A 77 -12.48 -66.45 -11.13
C SER A 77 -12.89 -65.38 -10.11
N SER A 78 -12.21 -65.31 -8.96
CA SER A 78 -12.53 -64.35 -7.91
C SER A 78 -11.32 -63.50 -7.53
N LEU A 79 -11.57 -62.24 -7.19
CA LEU A 79 -10.59 -61.29 -6.67
C LEU A 79 -11.03 -60.89 -5.25
N ASN A 80 -10.29 -61.34 -4.24
CA ASN A 80 -10.58 -61.07 -2.84
C ASN A 80 -9.62 -59.99 -2.31
N LEU A 81 -10.15 -58.82 -1.98
CA LEU A 81 -9.38 -57.64 -1.56
C LEU A 81 -9.97 -57.05 -0.29
N ASN A 82 -9.19 -56.96 0.79
CA ASN A 82 -9.62 -56.50 2.11
C ASN A 82 -10.95 -57.14 2.61
N GLY A 83 -11.26 -58.37 2.17
CA GLY A 83 -12.49 -59.10 2.49
C GLY A 83 -13.70 -58.85 1.57
N ALA A 84 -13.59 -57.95 0.58
CA ALA A 84 -14.54 -57.82 -0.51
C ALA A 84 -14.21 -58.82 -1.63
N ILE A 85 -15.22 -59.54 -2.14
CA ILE A 85 -15.08 -60.49 -3.24
C ILE A 85 -15.66 -59.87 -4.51
N ILE A 86 -14.84 -59.78 -5.55
CA ILE A 86 -15.20 -59.29 -6.88
C ILE A 86 -15.16 -60.49 -7.83
N GLU A 87 -16.25 -60.71 -8.58
CA GLU A 87 -16.28 -61.75 -9.61
C GLU A 87 -15.53 -61.28 -10.86
N VAL A 88 -14.64 -62.13 -11.39
CA VAL A 88 -13.81 -61.86 -12.56
C VAL A 88 -14.20 -62.84 -13.67
N PRO A 89 -15.16 -62.50 -14.55
CA PRO A 89 -15.70 -63.43 -15.54
C PRO A 89 -14.68 -63.82 -16.61
N LEU A 90 -14.83 -65.02 -17.14
CA LEU A 90 -14.08 -65.53 -18.29
C LEU A 90 -14.47 -64.75 -19.55
N LYS A 91 -13.54 -63.98 -20.10
CA LYS A 91 -13.75 -63.12 -21.28
C LYS A 91 -13.42 -63.83 -22.60
N SER A 92 -12.40 -64.68 -22.60
CA SER A 92 -12.08 -65.53 -23.75
C SER A 92 -11.29 -66.77 -23.34
N PHE A 93 -11.42 -67.83 -24.13
CA PHE A 93 -10.67 -69.08 -23.99
C PHE A 93 -10.23 -69.57 -25.37
N ASP A 94 -8.94 -69.79 -25.57
CA ASP A 94 -8.38 -70.32 -26.82
C ASP A 94 -7.12 -71.14 -26.53
N ASN A 95 -6.90 -72.23 -27.28
CA ASN A 95 -5.69 -73.06 -27.25
C ASN A 95 -5.14 -73.41 -25.84
N GLY A 96 -6.02 -73.68 -24.86
CA GLY A 96 -5.62 -74.00 -23.47
C GLY A 96 -5.18 -72.79 -22.64
N THR A 97 -5.51 -71.58 -23.07
CA THR A 97 -5.26 -70.32 -22.38
C THR A 97 -6.59 -69.61 -22.09
N ALA A 98 -6.87 -69.37 -20.81
CA ALA A 98 -8.05 -68.66 -20.32
C ALA A 98 -7.68 -67.21 -19.94
N PHE A 99 -8.54 -66.26 -20.34
CA PHE A 99 -8.40 -64.85 -20.02
C PHE A 99 -9.64 -64.36 -19.27
N TYR A 100 -9.45 -63.99 -18.01
CA TYR A 100 -10.50 -63.44 -17.15
C TYR A 100 -10.31 -61.93 -17.02
N GLN A 101 -11.40 -61.15 -17.01
CA GLN A 101 -11.31 -59.69 -16.86
C GLN A 101 -12.56 -59.12 -16.17
N ALA A 102 -12.34 -58.20 -15.23
CA ALA A 102 -13.36 -57.37 -14.59
C ALA A 102 -13.02 -55.88 -14.75
N GLU A 103 -14.07 -55.06 -14.80
CA GLU A 103 -14.00 -53.60 -14.67
C GLU A 103 -14.95 -53.18 -13.55
N PHE A 104 -14.45 -52.43 -12.56
CA PHE A 104 -15.23 -52.02 -11.39
C PHE A 104 -14.72 -50.69 -10.83
N ASN A 105 -15.62 -49.89 -10.25
CA ASN A 105 -15.27 -48.68 -9.53
C ASN A 105 -14.98 -49.01 -8.04
N PRO A 106 -13.75 -48.83 -7.53
CA PRO A 106 -13.41 -49.09 -6.13
C PRO A 106 -14.13 -48.19 -5.12
N SER A 107 -14.57 -47.00 -5.52
CA SER A 107 -15.33 -46.06 -4.65
C SER A 107 -16.72 -46.60 -4.29
N ASN A 108 -17.24 -47.58 -5.03
CA ASN A 108 -18.46 -48.31 -4.68
C ASN A 108 -18.24 -49.45 -3.66
N ILE A 109 -16.98 -49.78 -3.34
CA ILE A 109 -16.58 -50.91 -2.48
C ILE A 109 -15.90 -50.41 -1.20
N TRP A 110 -15.06 -49.38 -1.31
CA TRP A 110 -14.32 -48.77 -0.20
C TRP A 110 -14.53 -47.26 -0.18
N ASN A 111 -14.95 -46.71 0.96
CA ASN A 111 -15.34 -45.30 1.08
C ASN A 111 -14.18 -44.37 1.51
N ARG A 112 -12.92 -44.81 1.38
CA ARG A 112 -11.73 -44.09 1.82
C ARG A 112 -10.56 -44.34 0.86
N GLU A 113 -9.67 -43.37 0.79
CA GLU A 113 -8.34 -43.54 0.22
C GLU A 113 -7.55 -44.62 0.97
N GLY A 114 -6.75 -45.41 0.25
CA GLY A 114 -5.75 -46.27 0.86
C GLY A 114 -5.29 -47.43 -0.02
N LYS A 115 -4.50 -48.33 0.57
CA LYS A 115 -4.06 -49.57 -0.09
C LYS A 115 -5.06 -50.70 0.16
N VAL A 116 -5.53 -51.33 -0.91
CA VAL A 116 -6.22 -52.63 -0.86
C VAL A 116 -5.23 -53.74 -1.15
N PHE A 117 -5.40 -54.89 -0.50
CA PHE A 117 -4.57 -56.07 -0.72
C PHE A 117 -5.34 -57.37 -0.47
N GLY A 118 -4.82 -58.45 -1.03
CA GLY A 118 -5.40 -59.79 -0.95
C GLY A 118 -4.89 -60.61 -2.11
N TYR A 119 -5.75 -61.40 -2.75
CA TYR A 119 -5.35 -62.34 -3.80
C TYR A 119 -6.42 -62.48 -4.88
N CYS A 120 -6.00 -62.79 -6.10
CA CYS A 120 -6.88 -63.47 -7.05
C CYS A 120 -6.88 -64.98 -6.77
N SER A 121 -8.02 -65.63 -7.01
CA SER A 121 -8.22 -67.07 -6.88
C SER A 121 -8.91 -67.55 -8.15
N ILE A 122 -8.20 -68.42 -8.88
CA ILE A 122 -8.71 -69.09 -10.08
C ILE A 122 -8.89 -70.56 -9.73
N THR A 123 -10.08 -71.07 -10.01
CA THR A 123 -10.46 -72.46 -9.76
C THR A 123 -10.91 -73.09 -11.07
N ASP A 124 -10.41 -74.28 -11.40
CA ASP A 124 -10.90 -75.05 -12.54
C ASP A 124 -12.31 -75.63 -12.26
N LYS A 125 -12.90 -76.30 -13.26
CA LYS A 125 -14.20 -76.98 -13.09
C LYS A 125 -14.20 -78.17 -12.13
N ASN A 126 -13.04 -78.59 -11.63
CA ASN A 126 -12.84 -79.80 -10.85
C ASN A 126 -12.53 -79.51 -9.37
N GLY A 127 -12.22 -78.25 -9.03
CA GLY A 127 -11.88 -77.78 -7.69
C GLY A 127 -10.39 -77.56 -7.45
N ASN A 128 -9.54 -77.64 -8.48
CA ASN A 128 -8.12 -77.28 -8.39
C ASN A 128 -7.99 -75.75 -8.36
N GLU A 129 -7.33 -75.20 -7.34
CA GLU A 129 -7.22 -73.75 -7.11
C GLU A 129 -5.76 -73.27 -7.26
N VAL A 130 -5.58 -72.08 -7.82
CA VAL A 130 -4.32 -71.29 -7.79
C VAL A 130 -4.61 -69.88 -7.29
N ARG A 131 -3.64 -69.25 -6.62
CA ARG A 131 -3.72 -67.89 -6.11
C ARG A 131 -2.47 -67.08 -6.43
N GLU A 132 -2.64 -65.79 -6.63
CA GLU A 132 -1.56 -64.81 -6.71
C GLU A 132 -1.95 -63.53 -5.96
N ASP A 133 -0.99 -62.94 -5.24
CA ASP A 133 -1.24 -61.77 -4.40
C ASP A 133 -1.46 -60.51 -5.24
N VAL A 134 -2.49 -59.72 -4.89
CA VAL A 134 -2.90 -58.51 -5.60
C VAL A 134 -2.94 -57.35 -4.62
N SER A 135 -2.34 -56.21 -4.98
CA SER A 135 -2.45 -55.01 -4.14
C SER A 135 -2.23 -53.70 -4.90
N PHE A 136 -3.12 -52.73 -4.71
CA PHE A 136 -3.06 -51.42 -5.38
C PHE A 136 -3.66 -50.32 -4.48
N LEU A 137 -3.47 -49.06 -4.86
CA LEU A 137 -4.06 -47.89 -4.21
C LEU A 137 -5.43 -47.57 -4.83
N VAL A 138 -6.41 -47.23 -3.98
CA VAL A 138 -7.77 -46.88 -4.39
C VAL A 138 -8.19 -45.52 -3.84
N ASN A 139 -9.12 -44.89 -4.56
CA ASN A 139 -9.78 -43.66 -4.18
C ASN A 139 -8.83 -42.47 -3.94
N LEU A 140 -7.70 -42.44 -4.65
CA LEU A 140 -6.74 -41.35 -4.52
C LEU A 140 -7.39 -40.02 -4.93
N GLU A 141 -7.30 -39.00 -4.07
CA GLU A 141 -7.85 -37.66 -4.30
C GLU A 141 -6.85 -36.63 -3.77
N ALA A 142 -6.53 -35.59 -4.55
CA ALA A 142 -5.51 -34.63 -4.14
C ALA A 142 -5.98 -33.76 -2.95
N PRO A 143 -5.10 -33.40 -2.00
CA PRO A 143 -5.42 -32.59 -0.83
C PRO A 143 -6.19 -31.31 -1.19
N ARG A 144 -7.28 -30.98 -0.49
CA ARG A 144 -8.05 -29.76 -0.81
C ARG A 144 -7.61 -28.59 0.05
N ILE A 145 -7.14 -27.51 -0.59
CA ILE A 145 -6.78 -26.25 0.08
C ILE A 145 -8.00 -25.33 0.04
N GLU A 146 -8.57 -25.03 1.20
CA GLU A 146 -9.81 -24.28 1.35
C GLU A 146 -9.68 -23.10 2.33
N ASP A 147 -10.64 -22.17 2.26
CA ASP A 147 -10.83 -21.06 3.19
C ASP A 147 -9.52 -20.29 3.54
N LEU A 148 -8.87 -19.71 2.51
CA LEU A 148 -7.62 -18.97 2.69
C LEU A 148 -7.86 -17.61 3.36
N GLU A 149 -7.29 -17.45 4.55
CA GLU A 149 -7.20 -16.19 5.27
C GLU A 149 -5.77 -15.60 5.20
N ILE A 150 -5.70 -14.27 5.13
CA ILE A 150 -4.44 -13.52 5.23
C ILE A 150 -4.63 -12.39 6.23
N GLU A 151 -4.20 -12.60 7.47
CA GLU A 151 -4.24 -11.59 8.52
C GLU A 151 -2.97 -10.74 8.49
N LYS A 152 -3.10 -9.43 8.69
CA LYS A 152 -1.96 -8.51 8.84
C LYS A 152 -1.66 -8.27 10.32
N LEU A 153 -0.50 -8.72 10.78
CA LEU A 153 -0.06 -8.63 12.18
C LEU A 153 0.67 -7.31 12.49
N ASP A 154 1.47 -6.80 11.56
CA ASP A 154 2.21 -5.54 11.66
C ASP A 154 2.62 -5.09 10.25
N PHE A 155 3.38 -4.01 10.13
CA PHE A 155 4.00 -3.63 8.85
C PHE A 155 4.95 -4.71 8.34
N GLY A 156 4.65 -5.21 7.14
CA GLY A 156 5.41 -6.28 6.50
C GLY A 156 5.20 -7.68 7.09
N LYS A 157 4.40 -7.85 8.15
CA LYS A 157 4.18 -9.14 8.83
C LYS A 157 2.74 -9.60 8.66
N TYR A 158 2.57 -10.84 8.20
CA TYR A 158 1.26 -11.43 7.93
C TYR A 158 1.21 -12.86 8.47
N SER A 159 0.05 -13.26 8.99
CA SER A 159 -0.30 -14.67 9.18
C SER A 159 -1.07 -15.12 7.95
N ILE A 160 -0.68 -16.26 7.37
CA ILE A 160 -1.42 -16.92 6.29
C ILE A 160 -1.96 -18.21 6.88
N SER A 161 -3.28 -18.41 6.80
CA SER A 161 -4.00 -19.54 7.40
C SER A 161 -4.97 -20.16 6.38
N THR A 162 -5.14 -21.47 6.39
CA THR A 162 -6.02 -22.19 5.45
C THR A 162 -6.51 -23.50 6.06
N VAL A 163 -7.69 -23.96 5.66
CA VAL A 163 -8.14 -25.34 5.92
C VAL A 163 -7.52 -26.25 4.87
N ILE A 164 -7.07 -27.44 5.28
CA ILE A 164 -6.65 -28.48 4.33
C ILE A 164 -7.48 -29.73 4.63
N GLU A 165 -8.40 -30.09 3.73
CA GLU A 165 -9.09 -31.38 3.80
C GLU A 165 -8.16 -32.45 3.24
N GLU A 166 -7.44 -33.12 4.14
CA GLU A 166 -6.56 -34.25 3.81
C GLU A 166 -6.31 -35.12 5.05
N PRO A 167 -6.81 -36.38 5.12
CA PRO A 167 -6.53 -37.29 6.23
C PRO A 167 -5.07 -37.79 6.28
N ASN A 168 -4.40 -37.91 5.14
CA ASN A 168 -3.08 -38.52 4.96
C ASN A 168 -1.97 -37.47 4.70
N LEU A 169 -2.13 -36.24 5.20
CA LEU A 169 -1.29 -35.10 4.82
C LEU A 169 0.17 -35.29 5.25
N LYS A 170 1.08 -35.19 4.28
CA LYS A 170 2.52 -35.39 4.45
C LYS A 170 3.28 -34.07 4.61
N GLU A 171 3.06 -33.12 3.71
CA GLU A 171 3.63 -31.77 3.81
C GLU A 171 2.66 -30.71 3.29
N ALA A 172 2.64 -29.55 3.94
CA ALA A 172 1.98 -28.35 3.44
C ALA A 172 2.86 -27.13 3.68
N TYR A 173 3.00 -26.26 2.68
CA TYR A 173 3.95 -25.15 2.72
C TYR A 173 3.56 -24.00 1.79
N ILE A 174 3.96 -22.80 2.19
CA ILE A 174 4.01 -21.62 1.32
C ILE A 174 5.32 -21.68 0.52
N GLN A 175 5.25 -21.54 -0.79
CA GLN A 175 6.39 -21.35 -1.68
C GLN A 175 6.41 -19.90 -2.17
N LEU A 176 7.55 -19.24 -1.95
CA LEU A 176 7.81 -17.89 -2.43
C LEU A 176 8.45 -17.90 -3.82
N SER A 177 8.36 -16.77 -4.53
CA SER A 177 8.91 -16.60 -5.89
C SER A 177 10.41 -16.81 -6.02
N ASN A 178 11.17 -16.70 -4.92
CA ASN A 178 12.60 -17.00 -4.85
C ASN A 178 12.91 -18.51 -4.58
N GLY A 179 11.89 -19.37 -4.54
CA GLY A 179 12.03 -20.80 -4.25
C GLY A 179 12.06 -21.17 -2.76
N THR A 180 12.01 -20.21 -1.83
CA THR A 180 11.92 -20.52 -0.39
C THR A 180 10.59 -21.22 -0.07
N LYS A 181 10.67 -22.41 0.55
CA LYS A 181 9.53 -23.07 1.21
C LYS A 181 9.44 -22.64 2.67
N ILE A 182 8.24 -22.33 3.15
CA ILE A 182 7.91 -22.06 4.56
C ILE A 182 6.82 -23.07 4.97
N PRO A 183 7.08 -24.00 5.90
CA PRO A 183 6.10 -25.02 6.28
C PRO A 183 4.91 -24.39 7.01
N LEU A 184 3.71 -24.89 6.72
CA LEU A 184 2.50 -24.58 7.48
C LEU A 184 2.42 -25.51 8.68
N LEU A 185 2.20 -24.95 9.86
CA LEU A 185 2.00 -25.71 11.10
C LEU A 185 0.51 -25.79 11.41
N ARG A 186 0.06 -26.93 11.96
CA ARG A 186 -1.35 -27.13 12.31
C ARG A 186 -1.66 -26.48 13.66
N THR A 187 -2.60 -25.53 13.67
CA THR A 187 -3.03 -24.79 14.85
C THR A 187 -4.55 -24.63 14.80
N ASP A 188 -5.24 -25.01 15.87
CA ASP A 188 -6.70 -24.82 16.06
C ASP A 188 -7.56 -25.27 14.84
N GLY A 189 -7.18 -26.40 14.25
CA GLY A 189 -7.85 -27.01 13.10
C GLY A 189 -7.36 -26.54 11.73
N ARG A 190 -6.70 -25.39 11.65
CA ARG A 190 -6.18 -24.77 10.42
C ARG A 190 -4.68 -25.03 10.25
N TYR A 191 -4.16 -24.80 9.05
CA TYR A 191 -2.74 -24.84 8.71
C TYR A 191 -2.24 -23.41 8.48
N ALA A 192 -1.25 -22.97 9.26
CA ALA A 192 -0.84 -21.57 9.31
C ALA A 192 0.68 -21.36 9.31
N ALA A 193 1.14 -20.23 8.78
CA ALA A 193 2.50 -19.73 8.95
C ALA A 193 2.56 -18.20 8.95
N ASN A 194 3.46 -17.66 9.77
CA ASN A 194 3.79 -16.24 9.78
C ASN A 194 4.90 -15.95 8.78
N ILE A 195 4.69 -14.94 7.93
CA ILE A 195 5.66 -14.47 6.95
C ILE A 195 6.10 -13.03 7.23
N SER A 196 7.25 -12.64 6.69
CA SER A 196 7.76 -11.27 6.72
C SER A 196 8.30 -10.85 5.37
N THR A 197 7.83 -9.72 4.85
CA THR A 197 8.21 -9.17 3.54
C THR A 197 8.37 -7.64 3.61
N LYS A 198 9.16 -7.08 2.69
CA LYS A 198 9.36 -5.63 2.53
C LYS A 198 8.68 -5.04 1.29
N THR A 199 8.03 -5.88 0.49
CA THR A 199 7.37 -5.54 -0.77
C THR A 199 6.08 -6.33 -0.92
N ASP A 200 5.28 -5.99 -1.94
CA ASP A 200 4.30 -6.91 -2.50
C ASP A 200 4.91 -8.31 -2.68
N LEU A 201 4.13 -9.35 -2.41
CA LEU A 201 4.59 -10.73 -2.36
C LEU A 201 3.55 -11.65 -3.01
N ASP A 202 3.95 -12.30 -4.10
CA ASP A 202 3.17 -13.36 -4.75
C ASP A 202 3.69 -14.71 -4.25
N PHE A 203 2.79 -15.63 -3.88
CA PHE A 203 3.14 -16.92 -3.28
C PHE A 203 2.19 -18.05 -3.71
N VAL A 204 2.64 -19.28 -3.49
CA VAL A 204 1.88 -20.50 -3.80
C VAL A 204 1.79 -21.36 -2.55
N LEU A 205 0.59 -21.59 -2.05
CA LEU A 205 0.32 -22.64 -1.07
C LEU A 205 0.36 -23.98 -1.79
N ASN A 206 1.03 -24.98 -1.22
CA ASN A 206 1.06 -26.34 -1.71
C ASN A 206 0.69 -27.29 -0.57
N ALA A 207 -0.07 -28.33 -0.88
CA ALA A 207 -0.40 -29.43 0.02
C ALA A 207 -0.11 -30.75 -0.70
N ILE A 208 0.52 -31.70 -0.01
CA ILE A 208 0.94 -32.99 -0.56
C ILE A 208 0.60 -34.10 0.46
N ASP A 209 -0.02 -35.17 -0.01
CA ASP A 209 -0.40 -36.34 0.78
C ASP A 209 0.75 -37.37 0.92
N ALA A 210 0.47 -38.49 1.60
CA ALA A 210 1.38 -39.63 1.73
C ALA A 210 1.68 -40.35 0.40
N TYR A 211 0.81 -40.23 -0.61
CA TYR A 211 0.89 -40.88 -1.92
C TYR A 211 1.60 -40.03 -2.99
N ASN A 212 1.95 -38.78 -2.65
CA ASN A 212 2.54 -37.73 -3.47
C ASN A 212 1.59 -37.08 -4.51
N LEU A 213 0.26 -37.18 -4.34
CA LEU A 213 -0.62 -36.21 -5.01
C LEU A 213 -0.40 -34.83 -4.41
N ASN A 214 -0.62 -33.80 -5.21
CA ASN A 214 -0.45 -32.42 -4.80
C ASN A 214 -1.60 -31.55 -5.28
N SER A 215 -1.89 -30.51 -4.50
CA SER A 215 -2.66 -29.36 -4.92
C SER A 215 -1.88 -28.08 -4.67
N SER A 216 -2.27 -27.02 -5.39
CA SER A 216 -1.66 -25.70 -5.19
C SER A 216 -2.66 -24.57 -5.35
N PHE A 217 -2.53 -23.55 -4.51
CA PHE A 217 -3.34 -22.34 -4.53
C PHE A 217 -2.43 -21.11 -4.65
N LYS A 218 -2.69 -20.23 -5.63
CA LYS A 218 -1.88 -19.04 -5.89
C LYS A 218 -2.53 -17.81 -5.26
N ALA A 219 -1.77 -17.06 -4.48
CA ALA A 219 -2.24 -15.88 -3.77
C ALA A 219 -1.20 -14.74 -3.82
N SER A 220 -1.61 -13.54 -3.43
CA SER A 220 -0.71 -12.38 -3.33
C SER A 220 -1.08 -11.44 -2.20
N ILE A 221 -0.06 -10.79 -1.64
CA ILE A 221 -0.18 -9.68 -0.71
C ILE A 221 0.29 -8.43 -1.46
N LYS A 222 -0.59 -7.44 -1.57
CA LYS A 222 -0.29 -6.12 -2.15
C LYS A 222 -0.26 -5.09 -1.02
N MET A 223 0.84 -4.37 -0.89
CA MET A 223 1.05 -3.42 0.20
C MET A 223 0.45 -2.06 -0.11
N SER A 224 -0.24 -1.47 0.85
CA SER A 224 -0.62 -0.05 0.75
C SER A 224 0.63 0.83 0.85
N GLU A 225 0.54 2.07 0.36
CA GLU A 225 1.63 3.05 0.52
C GLU A 225 1.95 3.32 2.01
N ARG A 226 0.95 3.21 2.89
CA ARG A 226 1.10 3.30 4.35
C ARG A 226 1.91 2.14 4.91
N ASP A 227 1.78 0.94 4.33
CA ASP A 227 2.57 -0.22 4.73
C ASP A 227 4.02 -0.09 4.28
N LYS A 228 4.24 0.34 3.04
CA LYS A 228 5.58 0.63 2.51
C LYS A 228 6.28 1.71 3.34
N PHE A 229 5.54 2.72 3.82
CA PHE A 229 6.06 3.71 4.77
C PHE A 229 6.37 3.11 6.15
N GLY A 230 5.45 2.34 6.74
CA GLY A 230 5.65 1.69 8.04
C GLY A 230 6.76 0.63 8.07
N ILE A 231 7.08 0.02 6.93
CA ILE A 231 8.25 -0.88 6.74
C ILE A 231 9.56 -0.09 6.59
N TRP A 232 9.50 1.07 5.92
CA TRP A 232 10.68 1.93 5.69
C TRP A 232 11.07 2.75 6.93
N LEU A 233 10.10 3.10 7.78
CA LEU A 233 10.25 4.03 8.90
C LEU A 233 11.44 3.64 9.82
N PRO A 234 12.49 4.47 9.90
CA PRO A 234 13.63 4.20 10.77
C PRO A 234 13.24 4.20 12.26
N SER A 235 13.86 3.33 13.04
CA SER A 235 13.47 3.05 14.43
C SER A 235 13.79 4.16 15.42
N GLU A 236 14.53 5.19 15.03
CA GLU A 236 14.76 6.40 15.81
C GLU A 236 13.60 7.41 15.77
N PHE A 237 12.54 7.16 15.00
CA PHE A 237 11.34 7.99 14.94
C PHE A 237 10.15 7.36 15.66
N ASP A 238 9.29 8.21 16.23
CA ASP A 238 8.05 7.78 16.86
C ASP A 238 7.07 7.20 15.82
N LYS A 239 6.61 5.96 16.04
CA LYS A 239 5.77 5.22 15.09
C LYS A 239 4.39 5.87 14.93
N GLU A 240 3.77 6.36 16.00
CA GLU A 240 2.41 6.91 15.97
C GLU A 240 2.37 8.30 15.35
N LEU A 241 3.32 9.17 15.70
CA LEU A 241 3.47 10.50 15.12
C LEU A 241 3.80 10.44 13.64
N SER A 242 4.73 9.55 13.25
CA SER A 242 5.15 9.39 11.85
C SER A 242 3.99 8.90 10.97
N LEU A 243 3.20 7.94 11.45
CA LEU A 243 1.99 7.49 10.77
C LEU A 243 0.91 8.57 10.73
N SER A 244 0.69 9.29 11.84
CA SER A 244 -0.27 10.39 11.90
C SER A 244 0.06 11.48 10.88
N LEU A 245 1.33 11.81 10.68
CA LEU A 245 1.81 12.74 9.67
C LEU A 245 1.58 12.20 8.24
N PHE A 246 1.90 10.93 8.01
CA PHE A 246 1.66 10.26 6.74
C PHE A 246 0.17 10.17 6.37
N ASP A 247 -0.71 9.93 7.34
CA ASP A 247 -2.15 9.84 7.13
C ASP A 247 -2.79 11.22 6.94
N SER A 248 -2.24 12.27 7.56
CA SER A 248 -2.85 13.61 7.60
C SER A 248 -2.38 14.59 6.52
N SER A 249 -1.22 14.39 5.88
CA SER A 249 -0.74 15.24 4.76
C SER A 249 -0.59 14.44 3.47
N ARG A 250 -1.18 14.94 2.37
CA ARG A 250 -1.01 14.34 1.04
C ARG A 250 0.37 14.67 0.48
N LEU A 251 0.88 15.87 0.75
CA LEU A 251 2.23 16.30 0.36
C LEU A 251 3.31 15.44 1.04
N PHE A 252 3.14 15.03 2.29
CA PHE A 252 4.04 14.06 2.93
C PHE A 252 4.05 12.71 2.19
N ARG A 253 2.88 12.19 1.78
CA ARG A 253 2.76 10.91 1.06
C ARG A 253 3.42 10.94 -0.32
N GLU A 254 3.25 12.01 -1.08
CA GLU A 254 3.91 12.14 -2.39
C GLU A 254 5.42 12.39 -2.23
N ILE A 255 5.86 13.14 -1.21
CA ILE A 255 7.28 13.26 -0.86
C ILE A 255 7.88 11.89 -0.50
N PHE A 256 7.19 11.06 0.27
CA PHE A 256 7.63 9.69 0.55
C PHE A 256 7.82 8.86 -0.72
N LYS A 257 6.97 9.01 -1.74
CA LYS A 257 7.14 8.30 -3.02
C LYS A 257 8.36 8.78 -3.80
N THR A 258 8.61 10.10 -3.82
CA THR A 258 9.64 10.69 -4.70
C THR A 258 11.02 10.88 -4.05
N ASP A 259 11.09 11.10 -2.73
CA ASP A 259 12.30 11.60 -2.05
C ASP A 259 12.36 11.14 -0.57
N LYS A 260 13.04 10.01 -0.34
CA LYS A 260 13.24 9.45 1.01
C LYS A 260 14.07 10.37 1.92
N THR A 261 15.03 11.10 1.34
CA THR A 261 15.89 12.03 2.09
C THR A 261 15.10 13.21 2.62
N LEU A 262 14.26 13.82 1.76
CA LEU A 262 13.34 14.89 2.17
C LEU A 262 12.31 14.37 3.20
N THR A 263 11.86 13.13 3.06
CA THR A 263 10.97 12.48 4.04
C THR A 263 11.63 12.36 5.41
N GLN A 264 12.88 11.89 5.50
CA GLN A 264 13.58 11.75 6.78
C GLN A 264 13.91 13.12 7.39
N SER A 265 14.19 14.15 6.58
CA SER A 265 14.32 15.53 7.06
C SER A 265 13.01 16.13 7.59
N LEU A 266 11.85 15.77 7.02
CA LEU A 266 10.54 16.13 7.56
C LEU A 266 10.21 15.38 8.86
N LEU A 267 10.63 14.12 8.99
CA LEU A 267 10.53 13.37 10.25
C LEU A 267 11.46 13.95 11.33
N ASN A 268 12.66 14.42 10.96
CA ASN A 268 13.54 15.18 11.86
C ASN A 268 12.86 16.48 12.33
N LEU A 269 12.20 17.23 11.43
CA LEU A 269 11.43 18.41 11.82
C LEU A 269 10.25 18.06 12.75
N ALA A 270 9.54 16.96 12.48
CA ALA A 270 8.46 16.48 13.36
C ALA A 270 8.97 16.10 14.75
N LYS A 271 10.18 15.51 14.82
CA LYS A 271 10.88 15.15 16.05
C LYS A 271 11.43 16.35 16.82
N LEU A 272 11.79 17.46 16.16
CA LEU A 272 12.28 18.67 16.82
C LEU A 272 11.28 19.33 17.78
N ASN A 273 9.97 19.27 17.47
CA ASN A 273 8.92 19.82 18.35
C ASN A 273 8.07 18.75 19.06
N GLY A 274 8.24 17.46 18.71
CA GLY A 274 7.67 16.29 19.41
C GLY A 274 6.14 16.24 19.54
N SER A 275 5.42 17.20 18.97
CA SER A 275 4.00 17.42 19.21
C SER A 275 3.15 16.55 18.29
N SER A 276 2.00 16.05 18.76
CA SER A 276 1.07 15.27 17.94
C SER A 276 0.46 16.11 16.80
N VAL A 277 0.01 15.46 15.74
CA VAL A 277 -0.83 16.10 14.70
C VAL A 277 -2.18 16.51 15.34
N PRO A 278 -2.77 17.69 15.02
CA PRO A 278 -2.35 18.70 14.04
C PRO A 278 -1.38 19.77 14.57
N LYS A 279 -0.85 19.61 15.79
CA LYS A 279 0.07 20.56 16.46
C LYS A 279 1.54 20.39 16.01
N ASN A 280 1.88 19.33 15.30
CA ASN A 280 3.23 19.06 14.83
C ASN A 280 3.74 20.11 13.84
N LEU A 281 4.98 20.57 13.98
CA LEU A 281 5.54 21.63 13.12
C LEU A 281 5.64 21.19 11.65
N ALA A 282 6.08 19.95 11.38
CA ALA A 282 6.15 19.45 10.00
C ALA A 282 4.75 19.35 9.35
N TYR A 283 3.73 18.93 10.11
CA TYR A 283 2.34 18.95 9.63
C TYR A 283 1.87 20.36 9.29
N LEU A 284 2.09 21.35 10.17
CA LEU A 284 1.64 22.72 9.97
C LEU A 284 2.31 23.38 8.75
N VAL A 285 3.61 23.13 8.54
CA VAL A 285 4.35 23.60 7.36
C VAL A 285 3.78 23.00 6.07
N LEU A 286 3.57 21.69 6.03
CA LEU A 286 3.04 20.99 4.85
C LEU A 286 1.59 21.39 4.55
N ASN A 287 0.71 21.41 5.56
CA ASN A 287 -0.69 21.82 5.43
C ASN A 287 -0.82 23.27 4.95
N GLN A 288 0.07 24.19 5.36
CA GLN A 288 0.08 25.56 4.82
C GLN A 288 0.49 25.58 3.34
N ILE A 289 1.52 24.84 2.95
CA ILE A 289 1.98 24.74 1.55
C ILE A 289 0.91 24.10 0.66
N GLU A 290 0.26 23.04 1.15
CA GLU A 290 -0.84 22.33 0.49
C GLU A 290 -2.04 23.25 0.23
N ARG A 291 -2.45 24.06 1.22
CA ARG A 291 -3.57 25.02 1.08
C ARG A 291 -3.21 26.23 0.20
N ALA A 292 -1.98 26.76 0.30
CA ALA A 292 -1.58 27.99 -0.39
C ALA A 292 -1.09 27.75 -1.83
N SER A 293 -0.47 26.61 -2.12
CA SER A 293 0.22 26.35 -3.40
C SER A 293 0.03 24.93 -3.96
N GLY A 294 -0.74 24.07 -3.28
CA GLY A 294 -0.94 22.68 -3.67
C GLY A 294 0.31 21.82 -3.45
N MET A 295 0.59 20.92 -4.40
CA MET A 295 1.58 19.85 -4.26
C MET A 295 3.04 20.32 -4.49
N ASN A 296 3.44 21.42 -3.86
CA ASN A 296 4.69 22.11 -4.15
C ASN A 296 5.90 21.54 -3.38
N ILE A 297 6.38 20.36 -3.83
CA ILE A 297 7.57 19.70 -3.25
C ILE A 297 8.83 20.57 -3.32
N ALA A 298 8.96 21.42 -4.34
CA ALA A 298 10.10 22.34 -4.48
C ALA A 298 10.11 23.37 -3.33
N LEU A 299 8.96 23.96 -2.98
CA LEU A 299 8.86 24.86 -1.84
C LEU A 299 9.17 24.16 -0.51
N VAL A 300 8.80 22.89 -0.34
CA VAL A 300 9.19 22.11 0.86
C VAL A 300 10.71 21.98 0.97
N LYS A 301 11.41 21.73 -0.15
CA LYS A 301 12.89 21.69 -0.17
C LYS A 301 13.53 23.03 0.21
N GLU A 302 12.95 24.14 -0.27
CA GLU A 302 13.43 25.48 0.06
C GLU A 302 13.21 25.84 1.55
N VAL A 303 12.01 25.61 2.10
CA VAL A 303 11.71 26.05 3.48
C VAL A 303 12.32 25.17 4.57
N LEU A 304 12.50 23.87 4.32
CA LEU A 304 12.84 22.90 5.37
C LEU A 304 14.17 23.21 6.10
N PRO A 305 15.26 23.65 5.46
CA PRO A 305 16.45 24.12 6.16
C PRO A 305 16.17 25.20 7.21
N LEU A 306 15.32 26.19 6.88
CA LEU A 306 14.94 27.27 7.80
C LEU A 306 14.18 26.74 9.02
N TYR A 307 13.35 25.71 8.84
CA TYR A 307 12.64 25.08 9.95
C TYR A 307 13.53 24.16 10.80
N LEU A 308 14.59 23.58 10.23
CA LEU A 308 15.59 22.82 11.00
C LEU A 308 16.52 23.76 11.79
N GLU A 309 16.79 24.97 11.28
CA GLU A 309 17.58 26.01 11.96
C GLU A 309 16.76 26.72 13.06
N PHE A 310 15.56 27.23 12.74
CA PHE A 310 14.78 28.11 13.62
C PHE A 310 13.58 27.44 14.31
N GLY A 311 13.32 26.14 14.10
CA GLY A 311 12.06 25.48 14.48
C GLY A 311 11.66 25.57 15.96
N LYS A 312 12.61 25.79 16.89
CA LYS A 312 12.34 25.99 18.33
C LYS A 312 11.66 27.33 18.65
N GLU A 313 11.85 28.31 17.78
CA GLU A 313 11.34 29.68 17.91
C GLU A 313 9.96 29.83 17.26
N ILE A 314 9.58 28.85 16.43
CA ILE A 314 8.36 28.86 15.62
C ILE A 314 7.24 28.18 16.42
N GLN A 315 6.55 29.02 17.19
CA GLN A 315 5.49 28.65 18.12
C GLN A 315 4.08 28.94 17.56
N LYS A 316 3.98 29.67 16.44
CA LYS A 316 2.72 30.23 15.92
C LYS A 316 2.57 30.17 14.40
N PHE A 317 1.31 30.13 13.95
CA PHE A 317 0.97 30.08 12.53
C PHE A 317 1.33 31.36 11.77
N SER A 318 1.38 32.52 12.45
CA SER A 318 1.86 33.80 11.89
C SER A 318 3.28 33.68 11.33
N GLN A 319 4.17 33.02 12.08
CA GLN A 319 5.56 32.77 11.71
C GLN A 319 5.64 31.79 10.53
N ILE A 320 4.95 30.64 10.63
CA ILE A 320 4.92 29.60 9.58
C ILE A 320 4.43 30.17 8.24
N TYR A 321 3.30 30.88 8.27
CA TYR A 321 2.68 31.45 7.08
C TYR A 321 3.55 32.53 6.44
N THR A 322 4.18 33.39 7.25
CA THR A 322 5.07 34.45 6.76
C THR A 322 6.36 33.88 6.17
N LEU A 323 6.99 32.90 6.85
CA LEU A 323 8.24 32.28 6.42
C LEU A 323 8.06 31.47 5.11
N ASN A 324 6.99 30.69 5.01
CA ASN A 324 6.68 29.94 3.77
C ASN A 324 6.43 30.88 2.59
N ASN A 325 5.67 31.97 2.78
CA ASN A 325 5.40 32.94 1.73
C ASN A 325 6.65 33.71 1.29
N ALA A 326 7.44 34.24 2.23
CA ALA A 326 8.69 34.93 1.91
C ALA A 326 9.69 34.02 1.17
N THR A 327 9.77 32.75 1.59
CA THR A 327 10.61 31.74 0.92
C THR A 327 10.08 31.39 -0.46
N TRP A 328 8.76 31.28 -0.66
CA TRP A 328 8.19 31.03 -1.99
C TRP A 328 8.44 32.17 -2.99
N TYR A 329 8.46 33.42 -2.52
CA TYR A 329 8.79 34.57 -3.35
C TYR A 329 10.28 34.61 -3.74
N PHE A 330 11.16 34.32 -2.77
CA PHE A 330 12.56 34.75 -2.85
C PHE A 330 13.58 33.59 -2.94
N GLY A 331 13.23 32.39 -2.47
CA GLY A 331 14.14 31.25 -2.26
C GLY A 331 14.93 31.39 -0.94
N SER A 332 15.19 30.28 -0.25
CA SER A 332 15.68 30.30 1.13
C SER A 332 17.12 30.80 1.25
N SER A 333 18.02 30.31 0.39
CA SER A 333 19.41 30.80 0.31
C SER A 333 19.49 32.30 0.05
N ARG A 334 18.55 32.85 -0.73
CA ARG A 334 18.48 34.30 -0.96
C ARG A 334 17.86 35.03 0.24
N LEU A 335 16.84 34.46 0.89
CA LEU A 335 16.19 35.03 2.07
C LEU A 335 17.19 35.22 3.23
N ILE A 336 18.05 34.21 3.47
CA ILE A 336 19.14 34.29 4.45
C ILE A 336 20.16 35.37 4.05
N ASN A 337 20.56 35.44 2.77
CA ASN A 337 21.53 36.44 2.29
C ASN A 337 21.00 37.88 2.30
N GLU A 338 19.68 38.08 2.20
CA GLU A 338 19.00 39.37 2.17
C GLU A 338 18.71 39.91 3.58
N ILE A 339 18.33 39.03 4.52
CA ILE A 339 17.96 39.44 5.89
C ILE A 339 19.12 39.26 6.88
N GLY A 340 19.89 38.17 6.74
CA GLY A 340 20.86 37.65 7.73
C GLY A 340 20.20 36.72 8.76
N SER A 341 20.85 35.60 9.12
CA SER A 341 20.25 34.58 10.02
C SER A 341 19.85 35.16 11.39
N ASP A 342 20.73 35.89 12.08
CA ASP A 342 20.41 36.52 13.38
C ASP A 342 19.22 37.49 13.31
N SER A 343 19.08 38.17 12.17
CA SER A 343 17.97 39.10 11.92
C SER A 343 16.68 38.37 11.57
N LEU A 344 16.74 37.28 10.79
CA LEU A 344 15.60 36.41 10.50
C LEU A 344 15.09 35.75 11.78
N LEU A 345 15.99 35.25 12.64
CA LEU A 345 15.72 34.76 13.99
C LEU A 345 15.02 35.82 14.86
N THR A 346 15.56 37.05 14.89
CA THR A 346 14.99 38.17 15.64
C THR A 346 13.59 38.54 15.13
N SER A 347 13.40 38.58 13.81
CA SER A 347 12.09 38.83 13.20
C SER A 347 11.10 37.71 13.48
N LEU A 348 11.50 36.44 13.39
CA LEU A 348 10.66 35.30 13.74
C LEU A 348 10.20 35.35 15.21
N ARG A 349 11.09 35.66 16.16
CA ARG A 349 10.72 35.84 17.57
C ARG A 349 9.65 36.91 17.75
N LYS A 350 9.87 38.11 17.19
CA LYS A 350 8.87 39.20 17.21
C LYS A 350 7.54 38.80 16.57
N LEU A 351 7.56 38.05 15.45
CA LEU A 351 6.34 37.50 14.81
C LEU A 351 5.60 36.49 15.70
N GLY A 352 6.25 35.89 16.70
CA GLY A 352 5.63 35.09 17.75
C GLY A 352 4.92 35.91 18.83
N GLU A 353 5.34 37.16 19.07
CA GLU A 353 4.71 38.06 20.05
C GLU A 353 3.32 38.55 19.60
N ASN A 354 2.96 38.42 18.32
CA ASN A 354 1.80 39.08 17.73
C ASN A 354 0.91 38.14 16.89
N ASP A 355 -0.39 38.13 17.20
CA ASP A 355 -1.41 37.28 16.56
C ASP A 355 -2.28 38.07 15.58
N GLY A 356 -2.29 37.65 14.30
CA GLY A 356 -3.14 38.26 13.26
C GLY A 356 -2.44 38.45 11.91
N ILE A 357 -1.10 38.54 11.91
CA ILE A 357 -0.24 38.84 10.75
C ILE A 357 -0.52 38.00 9.49
N ASN A 358 -0.87 36.72 9.65
CA ASN A 358 -1.24 35.83 8.55
C ASN A 358 -2.62 36.12 7.91
N ARG A 359 -3.35 37.11 8.43
CA ARG A 359 -4.61 37.65 7.90
C ARG A 359 -4.46 39.09 7.42
N ASP A 360 -3.39 39.78 7.84
CA ASP A 360 -3.15 41.17 7.48
C ASP A 360 -2.65 41.30 6.04
N PHE A 361 -1.82 40.36 5.55
CA PHE A 361 -1.14 40.46 4.27
C PHE A 361 -1.57 39.35 3.30
N ASP A 362 -1.75 39.73 2.04
CA ASP A 362 -2.35 38.93 0.96
C ASP A 362 -1.36 38.47 -0.12
N THR A 363 -0.10 38.95 -0.08
CA THR A 363 0.91 38.62 -1.10
C THR A 363 2.26 38.19 -0.50
N PRO A 364 3.01 37.30 -1.19
CA PRO A 364 4.30 36.79 -0.71
C PRO A 364 5.36 37.86 -0.42
N ILE A 365 5.40 38.94 -1.22
CA ILE A 365 6.36 40.04 -1.05
C ILE A 365 6.09 40.84 0.23
N LYS A 366 4.82 41.08 0.60
CA LYS A 366 4.47 41.73 1.88
C LYS A 366 5.02 40.96 3.09
N HIS A 367 5.06 39.63 3.02
CA HIS A 367 5.66 38.79 4.08
C HIS A 367 7.19 38.89 4.16
N LEU A 368 7.89 39.01 3.02
CA LEU A 368 9.32 39.31 2.98
C LEU A 368 9.60 40.69 3.63
N ASN A 369 8.87 41.72 3.22
CA ASN A 369 9.04 43.08 3.69
C ASN A 369 8.75 43.19 5.20
N LEU A 370 7.73 42.47 5.70
CA LEU A 370 7.45 42.38 7.13
C LEU A 370 8.61 41.78 7.93
N LEU A 371 9.29 40.75 7.42
CA LEU A 371 10.48 40.18 8.05
C LEU A 371 11.65 41.19 8.09
N ARG A 372 11.83 42.02 7.06
CA ARG A 372 12.81 43.11 7.06
C ARG A 372 12.44 44.22 8.05
N LEU A 373 11.17 44.60 8.11
CA LEU A 373 10.69 45.63 9.05
C LEU A 373 10.77 45.18 10.51
N ALA A 374 10.47 43.91 10.82
CA ALA A 374 10.59 43.36 12.16
C ALA A 374 12.04 43.35 12.70
N LYS A 375 13.05 43.27 11.81
CA LYS A 375 14.47 43.50 12.16
C LYS A 375 14.64 44.96 12.62
N CYS A 376 14.30 45.91 11.75
CA CYS A 376 14.74 47.31 11.86
C CYS A 376 13.82 48.25 12.68
N VAL A 377 12.60 47.82 13.00
CA VAL A 377 11.64 48.61 13.79
C VAL A 377 11.11 47.73 14.93
N GLU A 378 11.52 48.03 16.16
CA GLU A 378 11.31 47.13 17.31
C GLU A 378 9.83 46.83 17.57
N ASN A 379 8.97 47.85 17.46
CA ASN A 379 7.55 47.77 17.82
C ASN A 379 6.60 47.62 16.62
N ILE A 380 7.10 47.41 15.38
CA ILE A 380 6.27 47.48 14.15
C ILE A 380 5.02 46.59 14.21
N LEU A 381 5.12 45.40 14.81
CA LEU A 381 4.03 44.43 14.87
C LEU A 381 2.89 44.85 15.81
N LYS A 382 3.13 45.79 16.73
CA LYS A 382 2.15 46.29 17.71
C LYS A 382 1.25 47.39 17.14
N TYR A 383 1.56 47.92 15.96
CA TYR A 383 0.75 48.94 15.27
C TYR A 383 -0.42 48.31 14.48
N PRO A 384 -1.48 49.07 14.14
CA PRO A 384 -2.60 48.58 13.32
C PRO A 384 -2.16 48.04 11.95
N LYS A 385 -3.05 47.32 11.25
CA LYS A 385 -2.75 46.70 9.95
C LYS A 385 -2.26 47.73 8.93
N GLU A 386 -2.97 48.83 8.82
CA GLU A 386 -2.81 49.89 7.83
C GLU A 386 -1.43 50.55 7.97
N TRP A 387 -0.90 50.59 9.19
CA TRP A 387 0.38 51.17 9.54
C TRP A 387 1.53 50.24 9.14
N ARG A 388 1.31 48.93 9.30
CA ARG A 388 2.23 47.88 8.86
C ARG A 388 2.24 47.75 7.34
N GLU A 389 1.09 47.85 6.67
CA GLU A 389 1.01 47.91 5.21
C GLU A 389 1.67 49.19 4.64
N GLY A 390 1.50 50.34 5.29
CA GLY A 390 2.20 51.58 4.90
C GLY A 390 3.72 51.44 5.00
N ALA A 391 4.20 50.91 6.13
CA ALA A 391 5.63 50.59 6.32
C ALA A 391 6.18 49.64 5.24
N ILE A 392 5.39 48.62 4.86
CA ILE A 392 5.74 47.64 3.81
C ILE A 392 5.84 48.28 2.41
N GLN A 393 4.98 49.24 2.07
CA GLN A 393 5.07 49.97 0.80
C GLN A 393 6.34 50.83 0.70
N ILE A 394 6.78 51.40 1.83
CA ILE A 394 8.02 52.18 1.88
C ILE A 394 9.24 51.26 1.77
N ASP A 395 9.18 50.05 2.34
CA ASP A 395 10.17 49.00 2.14
C ASP A 395 10.23 48.54 0.67
N ASP A 396 9.10 48.40 -0.03
CA ASP A 396 9.06 48.11 -1.48
C ASP A 396 9.75 49.22 -2.30
N VAL A 397 9.37 50.49 -2.11
CA VAL A 397 9.95 51.64 -2.83
C VAL A 397 11.45 51.79 -2.55
N GLY A 398 11.85 51.66 -1.28
CA GLY A 398 13.26 51.72 -0.87
C GLY A 398 14.08 50.53 -1.36
N TYR A 399 13.50 49.33 -1.44
CA TYR A 399 14.21 48.13 -1.87
C TYR A 399 14.45 48.11 -3.38
N ILE A 400 13.43 48.46 -4.17
CA ILE A 400 13.52 48.55 -5.63
C ILE A 400 14.59 49.58 -6.04
N THR A 401 14.68 50.71 -5.33
CA THR A 401 15.70 51.74 -5.59
C THR A 401 17.08 51.38 -5.05
N THR A 402 17.22 50.84 -3.83
CA THR A 402 18.55 50.51 -3.27
C THR A 402 19.26 49.39 -4.01
N LYS A 403 18.54 48.39 -4.54
CA LYS A 403 19.14 47.23 -5.23
C LYS A 403 19.92 47.60 -6.51
N LEU A 404 19.68 48.79 -7.06
CA LEU A 404 20.42 49.35 -8.19
C LEU A 404 21.49 50.39 -7.80
N ALA A 405 21.44 50.97 -6.60
CA ALA A 405 22.16 52.22 -6.30
C ALA A 405 23.04 52.26 -5.04
N PHE A 406 22.61 51.73 -3.88
CA PHE A 406 23.30 52.04 -2.60
C PHE A 406 23.42 50.89 -1.60
N ARG A 407 24.66 50.43 -1.36
CA ARG A 407 25.05 49.44 -0.35
C ARG A 407 25.14 50.03 1.09
N ASN A 408 24.16 50.81 1.53
CA ASN A 408 24.21 51.47 2.85
C ASN A 408 22.83 51.56 3.52
N GLU A 409 22.58 50.62 4.45
CA GLU A 409 21.33 50.47 5.21
C GLU A 409 20.97 51.74 6.03
N THR A 410 21.95 52.44 6.58
CA THR A 410 21.75 53.68 7.35
C THR A 410 21.16 54.81 6.49
N LYS A 411 21.51 54.88 5.20
CA LYS A 411 20.97 55.87 4.25
C LYS A 411 19.49 55.61 3.95
N PHE A 412 19.11 54.34 3.76
CA PHE A 412 17.72 53.92 3.56
C PHE A 412 16.83 54.32 4.75
N TRP A 413 17.24 54.05 5.99
CA TRP A 413 16.40 54.39 7.16
C TRP A 413 16.36 55.90 7.49
N TYR A 414 17.31 56.71 6.98
CA TYR A 414 17.21 58.17 7.04
C TYR A 414 16.08 58.73 6.16
N ILE A 415 15.84 58.09 5.03
CA ILE A 415 14.86 58.46 4.01
C ILE A 415 13.43 58.24 4.50
N VAL A 416 13.14 57.02 4.96
CA VAL A 416 11.80 56.56 5.40
C VAL A 416 11.11 57.61 6.27
N LYS A 417 11.80 58.07 7.32
CA LYS A 417 11.22 58.94 8.34
C LYS A 417 10.84 60.34 7.87
N ARG A 418 11.45 60.88 6.80
CA ARG A 418 11.13 62.22 6.28
C ARG A 418 9.88 62.18 5.40
N ALA A 419 9.75 61.16 4.56
CA ALA A 419 8.54 60.93 3.80
C ALA A 419 7.34 60.72 4.74
N VAL A 420 7.49 59.89 5.78
CA VAL A 420 6.39 59.46 6.68
C VAL A 420 6.06 60.79 7.40
N LYS A 421 7.05 61.51 7.96
CA LYS A 421 6.80 62.78 8.68
C LYS A 421 6.02 63.80 7.84
N TYR A 422 6.40 64.02 6.58
CA TYR A 422 5.75 64.95 5.66
C TYR A 422 4.28 64.58 5.39
N ILE A 423 3.99 63.29 5.13
CA ILE A 423 2.62 62.79 4.94
C ILE A 423 1.73 63.21 6.11
N VAL A 424 2.19 62.97 7.33
CA VAL A 424 1.35 63.17 8.51
C VAL A 424 1.24 64.65 8.85
N GLU A 425 2.26 65.46 8.59
CA GLU A 425 2.13 66.92 8.66
C GLU A 425 1.13 67.48 7.63
N LYS A 426 0.93 66.83 6.48
CA LYS A 426 -0.10 67.19 5.48
C LYS A 426 -1.50 66.64 5.77
N LEU A 427 -1.60 65.51 6.47
CA LEU A 427 -2.87 64.98 6.99
C LEU A 427 -3.37 65.84 8.16
N ASP A 428 -2.51 66.16 9.12
CA ASP A 428 -2.85 66.98 10.29
C ASP A 428 -3.23 68.43 9.91
N SER A 429 -2.66 68.98 8.82
CA SER A 429 -3.00 70.32 8.34
C SER A 429 -4.26 70.35 7.46
N GLY A 430 -4.82 69.19 7.08
CA GLY A 430 -5.91 69.08 6.12
C GLY A 430 -5.53 69.44 4.67
N GLU A 431 -4.24 69.67 4.39
CA GLU A 431 -3.75 70.01 3.04
C GLU A 431 -3.68 68.79 2.10
N ALA A 432 -3.78 67.57 2.65
CA ALA A 432 -3.99 66.34 1.89
C ALA A 432 -5.24 65.62 2.38
N GLU A 433 -6.30 65.61 1.58
CA GLU A 433 -7.46 64.75 1.83
C GLU A 433 -7.16 63.30 1.46
N TYR A 434 -7.77 62.35 2.17
CA TYR A 434 -7.66 60.92 1.87
C TYR A 434 -8.61 60.55 0.71
N GLU A 435 -8.27 60.94 -0.52
CA GLU A 435 -9.06 60.67 -1.72
C GLU A 435 -9.29 59.15 -1.94
N LEU A 436 -10.43 58.66 -1.46
CA LEU A 436 -11.07 57.41 -1.91
C LEU A 436 -11.84 57.60 -3.24
N GLY A 437 -11.50 58.65 -4.00
CA GLY A 437 -12.15 59.03 -5.25
C GLY A 437 -11.80 58.09 -6.41
N ILE A 438 -12.83 57.62 -7.13
CA ILE A 438 -12.70 56.68 -8.24
C ILE A 438 -12.44 57.44 -9.55
N PRO A 439 -11.37 57.09 -10.28
CA PRO A 439 -11.48 57.02 -11.73
C PRO A 439 -10.83 55.75 -12.36
N ASP A 440 -11.56 55.19 -13.34
CA ASP A 440 -11.15 54.22 -14.36
C ASP A 440 -10.67 52.81 -13.91
N GLU A 441 -11.56 51.82 -14.05
CA GLU A 441 -11.43 50.42 -13.60
C GLU A 441 -10.16 49.70 -14.07
N LYS A 442 -9.57 50.12 -15.21
CA LYS A 442 -8.43 49.45 -15.84
C LYS A 442 -7.09 49.80 -15.21
N ILE A 443 -6.94 51.02 -14.69
CA ILE A 443 -5.74 51.46 -13.95
C ILE A 443 -5.81 50.98 -12.49
N GLU A 444 -7.03 50.90 -11.97
CA GLU A 444 -7.36 50.60 -10.59
C GLU A 444 -6.82 49.25 -10.07
N ALA A 445 -6.90 48.17 -10.85
CA ALA A 445 -6.51 46.82 -10.42
C ALA A 445 -5.00 46.63 -10.16
N TRP A 446 -4.17 47.59 -10.59
CA TRP A 446 -2.74 47.65 -10.29
C TRP A 446 -2.48 48.61 -9.11
N TYR A 447 -3.01 49.84 -9.17
CA TYR A 447 -2.81 50.86 -8.13
C TYR A 447 -3.46 50.53 -6.77
N ARG A 448 -4.60 49.82 -6.72
CA ARG A 448 -5.24 49.38 -5.45
C ARG A 448 -4.35 48.50 -4.57
N ARG A 449 -3.22 47.99 -5.07
CA ARG A 449 -2.28 47.14 -4.31
C ARG A 449 -1.18 47.92 -3.58
N GLN A 450 -1.00 49.22 -3.88
CA GLN A 450 0.20 49.98 -3.51
C GLN A 450 -0.08 51.38 -2.91
N ARG A 451 -1.33 51.77 -2.64
CA ARG A 451 -1.66 53.09 -2.08
C ARG A 451 -2.08 53.06 -0.61
N LEU A 452 -1.15 53.44 0.26
CA LEU A 452 -1.40 54.05 1.58
C LEU A 452 -0.61 55.36 1.76
N LEU A 453 0.32 55.66 0.84
CA LEU A 453 1.00 56.94 0.73
C LEU A 453 0.17 57.90 -0.16
N PRO A 454 0.03 59.20 0.20
CA PRO A 454 -0.63 60.20 -0.63
C PRO A 454 -0.01 60.31 -2.04
N ARG A 455 -0.84 60.72 -3.00
CA ARG A 455 -0.47 60.88 -4.42
C ARG A 455 0.64 61.92 -4.60
N GLU A 456 0.62 62.92 -3.74
CA GLU A 456 1.49 64.10 -3.67
C GLU A 456 2.97 63.73 -3.54
N LEU A 457 3.30 62.60 -2.90
CA LEU A 457 4.67 62.10 -2.75
C LEU A 457 5.36 61.75 -4.08
N PHE A 458 4.58 61.57 -5.14
CA PHE A 458 5.03 61.23 -6.50
C PHE A 458 4.78 62.35 -7.52
N GLU A 459 4.08 63.42 -7.12
CA GLU A 459 3.80 64.60 -7.95
C GLU A 459 4.53 65.86 -7.49
N ILE A 460 4.94 65.96 -6.23
CA ILE A 460 5.58 67.14 -5.63
C ILE A 460 7.03 66.79 -5.28
N ASP A 461 7.96 67.61 -5.76
CA ASP A 461 9.34 67.63 -5.25
C ASP A 461 9.33 68.34 -3.89
N ILE A 462 9.54 67.59 -2.82
CA ILE A 462 9.51 68.04 -1.41
C ILE A 462 10.73 68.92 -1.09
N VAL A 463 11.79 68.88 -1.89
CA VAL A 463 12.98 69.72 -1.71
C VAL A 463 12.81 71.09 -2.37
N SER A 464 12.13 71.18 -3.51
CA SER A 464 11.90 72.45 -4.22
C SER A 464 10.48 73.05 -4.04
N GLY A 465 9.51 72.27 -3.58
CA GLY A 465 8.11 72.65 -3.43
C GLY A 465 7.30 72.64 -4.73
N TRP A 466 7.88 72.24 -5.87
CA TRP A 466 7.21 72.27 -7.17
C TRP A 466 6.38 71.02 -7.44
N ARG A 467 5.13 71.22 -7.90
CA ARG A 467 4.24 70.16 -8.39
C ARG A 467 4.48 69.94 -9.88
N ASN A 468 5.02 68.77 -10.23
CA ASN A 468 5.25 68.33 -11.59
C ASN A 468 4.01 67.57 -12.10
N ILE A 469 3.36 68.10 -13.14
CA ILE A 469 2.19 67.45 -13.75
C ILE A 469 2.70 66.35 -14.70
N ILE A 470 2.98 65.17 -14.16
CA ILE A 470 3.47 64.02 -14.93
C ILE A 470 2.34 63.45 -15.79
N SER A 471 2.49 63.53 -17.10
CA SER A 471 1.57 62.95 -18.07
C SER A 471 1.74 61.43 -18.21
N GLY A 472 1.28 60.68 -17.22
CA GLY A 472 1.01 59.23 -17.32
C GLY A 472 2.21 58.27 -17.36
N GLU A 473 3.45 58.74 -17.40
CA GLU A 473 4.63 57.87 -17.46
C GLU A 473 5.13 57.42 -16.07
N VAL A 474 5.58 56.16 -16.01
CA VAL A 474 6.04 55.51 -14.76
C VAL A 474 7.43 56.01 -14.34
N ILE A 475 8.28 56.37 -15.29
CA ILE A 475 9.69 56.72 -15.02
C ILE A 475 9.82 58.07 -14.29
N PRO A 476 9.18 59.19 -14.71
CA PRO A 476 9.28 60.46 -13.97
C PRO A 476 8.72 60.39 -12.56
N SER A 477 7.71 59.55 -12.33
CA SER A 477 7.11 59.32 -11.01
C SER A 477 8.11 58.68 -10.03
N LEU A 478 9.01 57.84 -10.54
CA LEU A 478 10.12 57.27 -9.77
C LEU A 478 11.26 58.28 -9.56
N GLU A 479 11.58 59.13 -10.54
CA GLU A 479 12.59 60.19 -10.36
C GLU A 479 12.18 61.24 -9.30
N ILE A 480 10.90 61.62 -9.22
CA ILE A 480 10.41 62.49 -8.13
C ILE A 480 10.50 61.76 -6.80
N GLY A 481 10.10 60.48 -6.76
CA GLY A 481 10.32 59.61 -5.62
C GLY A 481 11.80 59.58 -5.17
N GLU A 482 12.75 59.56 -6.11
CA GLU A 482 14.19 59.56 -5.85
C GLU A 482 14.72 60.93 -5.33
N ARG A 483 14.24 62.06 -5.88
CA ARG A 483 14.61 63.40 -5.41
C ARG A 483 14.10 63.69 -4.01
N ASN A 484 12.88 63.23 -3.70
CA ASN A 484 12.25 63.33 -2.39
C ASN A 484 13.00 62.57 -1.28
N VAL A 485 14.01 61.77 -1.64
CA VAL A 485 14.78 60.91 -0.72
C VAL A 485 16.30 61.14 -0.80
N SER A 486 16.72 62.35 -1.21
CA SER A 486 18.13 62.73 -1.41
C SER A 486 18.89 63.08 -0.10
N PRO A 487 20.23 62.88 0.01
CA PRO A 487 20.93 62.82 1.30
C PRO A 487 21.84 64.04 1.66
N ASP A 488 21.40 65.30 1.50
CA ASP A 488 22.22 66.45 1.98
C ASP A 488 22.25 66.51 3.54
N PRO A 489 23.43 66.58 4.19
CA PRO A 489 23.54 66.56 5.66
C PRO A 489 22.93 67.76 6.41
N ARG A 490 22.62 68.88 5.75
CA ARG A 490 22.37 70.19 6.42
C ARG A 490 21.08 70.31 7.23
N ILE A 491 20.20 69.29 7.28
CA ILE A 491 18.77 69.52 7.58
C ILE A 491 18.13 68.58 8.65
N GLY A 492 18.77 67.48 9.07
CA GLY A 492 18.37 66.67 10.25
C GLY A 492 17.04 65.85 10.21
N GLY A 493 16.83 64.95 11.20
CA GLY A 493 15.56 64.20 11.39
C GLY A 493 15.57 62.98 12.35
N MET A 494 14.39 62.56 12.82
CA MET A 494 14.04 61.51 13.82
C MET A 494 13.88 60.09 13.24
N ILE A 495 14.19 58.98 13.94
CA ILE A 495 14.27 57.60 13.36
C ILE A 495 12.91 56.94 12.97
N PRO A 496 12.86 55.85 12.15
CA PRO A 496 11.59 55.25 11.69
C PRO A 496 10.62 54.81 12.80
N GLN A 497 11.14 54.21 13.88
CA GLN A 497 10.34 53.88 15.06
C GLN A 497 9.74 55.16 15.69
N GLN A 498 10.56 56.18 15.87
CA GLN A 498 10.15 57.48 16.42
C GLN A 498 9.10 58.17 15.52
N TRP A 499 9.16 57.99 14.19
CA TRP A 499 8.12 58.48 13.29
C TRP A 499 6.80 57.69 13.41
N LEU A 500 6.81 56.36 13.54
CA LEU A 500 5.60 55.59 13.84
C LEU A 500 4.99 55.99 15.20
N GLU A 501 5.83 56.23 16.21
CA GLU A 501 5.41 56.77 17.50
C GLU A 501 4.82 58.19 17.36
N ASP A 502 5.42 59.07 16.54
CA ASP A 502 4.93 60.43 16.29
C ASP A 502 3.66 60.49 15.43
N MET A 503 3.44 59.51 14.55
CA MET A 503 2.17 59.32 13.86
C MET A 503 1.11 58.84 14.85
N ALA A 504 1.44 57.91 15.76
CA ALA A 504 0.53 57.35 16.76
C ALA A 504 0.12 58.33 17.88
N LYS A 505 0.88 59.43 18.05
CA LYS A 505 0.53 60.53 18.97
C LYS A 505 -0.50 61.50 18.38
N ARG A 506 -0.78 61.44 17.08
CA ARG A 506 -1.72 62.35 16.40
C ARG A 506 -3.11 61.73 16.41
N ASP A 507 -4.04 62.45 17.03
CA ASP A 507 -5.28 61.91 17.54
C ASP A 507 -6.35 61.90 16.43
N PHE A 508 -6.42 60.83 15.63
CA PHE A 508 -7.41 60.58 14.57
C PHE A 508 -8.86 60.40 15.11
N ARG A 509 -9.35 61.30 15.96
CA ARG A 509 -10.69 61.25 16.56
C ARG A 509 -11.79 61.85 15.69
N GLU A 510 -11.45 62.53 14.61
CA GLU A 510 -12.43 63.01 13.62
C GLU A 510 -12.78 61.93 12.58
N LYS A 511 -13.63 60.97 13.02
CA LYS A 511 -14.62 60.26 12.20
C LYS A 511 -14.19 59.67 10.83
N THR A 512 -12.97 59.14 10.67
CA THR A 512 -12.72 58.18 9.57
C THR A 512 -13.59 56.92 9.75
N LEU A 513 -14.20 56.44 8.67
CA LEU A 513 -15.34 55.52 8.77
C LEU A 513 -14.98 54.13 9.36
N ARG A 514 -15.75 53.74 10.37
CA ARG A 514 -15.98 52.32 10.68
C ARG A 514 -16.77 51.67 9.53
N TYR A 515 -16.26 50.56 8.99
CA TYR A 515 -16.85 49.77 7.88
C TYR A 515 -16.86 50.54 6.54
N GLN A 516 -16.72 49.90 5.37
CA GLN A 516 -17.21 48.58 4.99
C GLN A 516 -16.16 47.74 4.22
N LEU A 517 -15.71 46.61 4.79
CA LEU A 517 -15.00 45.56 4.05
C LEU A 517 -15.97 44.42 3.67
N ALA A 518 -16.84 44.69 2.69
CA ALA A 518 -17.79 43.69 2.20
C ALA A 518 -18.24 43.92 0.74
N MET A 519 -17.38 43.57 -0.23
CA MET A 519 -17.83 43.02 -1.53
C MET A 519 -16.66 42.40 -2.36
N ILE A 520 -16.65 41.06 -2.42
CA ILE A 520 -16.65 40.25 -3.67
C ILE A 520 -15.81 40.82 -4.85
N LYS A 521 -14.74 40.17 -5.37
CA LYS A 521 -14.19 38.81 -5.18
C LYS A 521 -12.73 38.76 -5.72
N PRO A 522 -11.70 38.42 -4.93
CA PRO A 522 -10.54 37.70 -5.45
C PRO A 522 -10.85 36.20 -5.57
N ARG A 523 -10.11 35.45 -6.39
CA ARG A 523 -10.08 33.99 -6.24
C ARG A 523 -9.36 33.67 -4.93
N ILE A 524 -10.04 32.97 -4.04
CA ILE A 524 -9.71 32.91 -2.61
C ILE A 524 -8.46 32.06 -2.38
N ALA A 525 -7.39 32.67 -1.87
CA ALA A 525 -6.44 31.97 -1.00
C ALA A 525 -7.16 31.71 0.34
N THR A 526 -7.30 30.46 0.74
CA THR A 526 -8.24 30.07 1.79
C THR A 526 -7.72 30.38 3.19
N TYR A 527 -8.30 31.40 3.81
CA TYR A 527 -8.17 31.66 5.25
C TYR A 527 -8.55 30.42 6.07
N PRO A 528 -7.70 29.95 6.98
CA PRO A 528 -8.13 29.12 8.10
C PRO A 528 -8.85 30.02 9.12
N GLU A 529 -10.09 29.68 9.47
CA GLU A 529 -10.79 30.29 10.61
C GLU A 529 -10.18 29.87 11.96
N GLU A 530 -9.40 28.78 11.93
CA GLU A 530 -8.65 28.21 13.05
C GLU A 530 -7.63 29.21 13.61
N TYR A 531 -8.08 30.01 14.58
CA TYR A 531 -7.22 30.41 15.68
C TYR A 531 -6.60 29.15 16.30
N TRP A 532 -5.35 29.26 16.72
CA TRP A 532 -4.66 28.24 17.51
C TRP A 532 -5.55 27.84 18.71
N PRO A 533 -5.81 26.54 18.99
CA PRO A 533 -6.70 26.13 20.05
C PRO A 533 -6.30 26.75 21.40
N LYS A 534 -7.26 27.30 22.15
CA LYS A 534 -7.01 28.05 23.40
C LYS A 534 -6.19 27.28 24.45
N SER A 535 -6.13 25.96 24.36
CA SER A 535 -5.28 25.04 25.15
C SER A 535 -3.78 25.11 24.81
N TYR A 536 -3.28 26.33 24.56
CA TYR A 536 -1.87 26.66 24.31
C TYR A 536 -1.47 28.02 24.92
N GLN A 537 -2.33 28.62 25.74
CA GLN A 537 -2.00 29.78 26.59
C GLN A 537 -1.54 29.34 27.98
N ALA A 538 -0.70 28.30 28.03
CA ALA A 538 -0.18 27.65 29.23
C ALA A 538 1.27 27.20 29.00
#